data_AF-A0A2Z6QU79-F1
#
_entry.id   AF-A0A2Z6QU79-F1
#
_cell.length_a   1.000
_cell.length_b   1.000
_cell.length_c   1.000
_cell.angle_alpha   90.00
_cell.angle_beta   90.00
_cell.angle_gamma   90.00
#
_symmetry.space_group_name_H-M   'P 1'
#
loop_
_entity.id
_entity.type
_entity.pdbx_description
1 polymer ?
#
loop_
_entity_poly.entity_id
_entity_poly.type
_entity_poly.pdbx_seq_one_letter_code
_entity_poly.pdbx_strand_id
1 'polypeptide(L)'
;MALYQLSLIKLLRFNFVGAIIIFIIYFFFNDINSLNKQVNKVNLITTLPKDVGIKKIDVGQGEDIWILDDNEVFYHWSTIRKEIVSMADKITDFAVGVDGTVAVINSYRNLYIRNINVWWGRLDERRYNGFYYSISICDSKTIFITTIFLDLIKGTYDSYTDTYKWEYVTFDNFHSFVQTSCASRDQSLWIIGPYGYISRYVNEHRQIPRSDISFRQLKALSEEYVIGVDYNNRLWEYSNGTWSLIRNDVKGATVNYNGDIFLIDSENSIYNIKRN
;
A
#
# COMPACT_ATOMS: atom_id res chain seq x y z
N MET A 1 20.91 29.81 -56.48
CA MET A 1 21.02 28.71 -55.50
C MET A 1 19.95 28.93 -54.43
N ALA A 2 18.68 28.65 -54.75
CA ALA A 2 17.55 28.89 -53.84
C ALA A 2 16.37 27.98 -54.26
N LEU A 3 16.48 26.68 -54.01
CA LEU A 3 15.38 25.74 -54.30
C LEU A 3 15.24 24.58 -53.30
N TYR A 4 16.04 24.54 -52.22
CA TYR A 4 15.99 23.46 -51.22
C TYR A 4 15.40 23.85 -49.86
N GLN A 5 15.06 25.12 -49.61
CA GLN A 5 14.56 25.55 -48.30
C GLN A 5 13.04 25.41 -48.10
N LEU A 6 12.23 25.38 -49.17
CA LEU A 6 10.76 25.29 -49.04
C LEU A 6 10.24 23.90 -48.66
N SER A 7 11.03 22.84 -48.89
CA SER A 7 10.64 21.44 -48.65
C SER A 7 10.79 21.05 -47.17
N LEU A 8 11.88 21.49 -46.51
CA LEU A 8 12.19 21.10 -45.14
C LEU A 8 11.19 21.68 -44.11
N ILE A 9 10.73 22.92 -44.31
CA ILE A 9 9.80 23.61 -43.41
C ILE A 9 8.41 22.96 -43.44
N LYS A 10 7.97 22.45 -44.59
CA LYS A 10 6.70 21.70 -44.71
C LYS A 10 6.79 20.32 -44.07
N LEU A 11 7.92 19.62 -44.21
CA LEU A 11 8.16 18.32 -43.58
C LEU A 11 8.24 18.43 -42.05
N LEU A 12 8.92 19.46 -41.54
CA LEU A 12 8.99 19.77 -40.10
C LEU A 12 7.62 20.10 -39.51
N ARG A 13 6.78 20.87 -40.22
CA ARG A 13 5.40 21.16 -39.77
C ARG A 13 4.53 19.91 -39.74
N PHE A 14 4.67 18.99 -40.70
CA PHE A 14 3.93 17.72 -40.69
C PHE A 14 4.32 16.81 -39.53
N ASN A 15 5.62 16.69 -39.24
CA ASN A 15 6.09 15.91 -38.09
C ASN A 15 5.69 16.54 -36.76
N PHE A 16 5.68 17.87 -36.66
CA PHE A 16 5.29 18.58 -35.44
C PHE A 16 3.78 18.48 -35.19
N VAL A 17 2.95 18.61 -36.23
CA VAL A 17 1.49 18.40 -36.14
C VAL A 17 1.17 16.94 -35.82
N GLY A 18 1.88 15.99 -36.44
CA GLY A 18 1.75 14.57 -36.12
C GLY A 18 2.11 14.25 -34.67
N ALA A 19 3.21 14.81 -34.17
CA ALA A 19 3.61 14.66 -32.77
C ALA A 19 2.58 15.28 -31.80
N ILE A 20 2.04 16.46 -32.11
CA ILE A 20 0.98 17.10 -31.30
C ILE A 20 -0.29 16.25 -31.31
N ILE A 21 -0.70 15.72 -32.45
CA ILE A 21 -1.88 14.84 -32.54
C ILE A 21 -1.67 13.56 -31.72
N ILE A 22 -0.49 12.94 -31.80
CA ILE A 22 -0.14 11.77 -30.96
C ILE A 22 -0.17 12.15 -29.48
N PHE A 23 0.34 13.33 -29.11
CA PHE A 23 0.32 13.82 -27.73
C PHE A 23 -1.10 14.09 -27.22
N ILE A 24 -1.96 14.67 -28.05
CA ILE A 24 -3.38 14.92 -27.76
C ILE A 24 -4.13 13.60 -27.62
N ILE A 25 -3.92 12.66 -28.54
CA ILE A 25 -4.48 11.30 -28.47
C ILE A 25 -4.02 10.63 -27.18
N TYR A 26 -2.73 10.66 -26.87
CA TYR A 26 -2.18 10.09 -25.63
C TYR A 26 -2.82 10.72 -24.37
N PHE A 27 -2.95 12.05 -24.33
CA PHE A 27 -3.62 12.74 -23.22
C PHE A 27 -5.10 12.34 -23.10
N PHE A 28 -5.85 12.37 -24.21
CA PHE A 28 -7.27 12.00 -24.21
C PHE A 28 -7.50 10.53 -23.84
N PHE A 29 -6.67 9.61 -24.31
CA PHE A 29 -6.81 8.19 -23.97
C PHE A 29 -6.38 7.90 -22.52
N ASN A 30 -5.39 8.59 -21.97
CA ASN A 30 -5.06 8.50 -20.55
C ASN A 30 -6.20 9.04 -19.67
N ASP A 31 -6.83 10.15 -20.07
CA ASP A 31 -7.95 10.74 -19.33
C ASP A 31 -9.22 9.85 -19.42
N ILE A 32 -9.51 9.26 -20.58
CA ILE A 32 -10.64 8.34 -20.73
C ILE A 32 -10.40 7.04 -19.94
N ASN A 33 -9.17 6.54 -19.87
CA ASN A 33 -8.83 5.39 -19.04
C ASN A 33 -8.92 5.70 -17.53
N SER A 34 -8.61 6.93 -17.12
CA SER A 34 -8.82 7.39 -15.74
C SER A 34 -10.31 7.50 -15.41
N LEU A 35 -11.13 8.03 -16.34
CA LEU A 35 -12.58 8.13 -16.20
C LEU A 35 -13.26 6.75 -16.15
N ASN A 36 -12.84 5.81 -17.00
CA ASN A 36 -13.40 4.45 -17.01
C ASN A 36 -13.03 3.65 -15.76
N LYS A 37 -11.90 3.96 -15.10
CA LYS A 37 -11.57 3.37 -13.78
C LYS A 37 -12.51 3.82 -12.67
N GLN A 38 -13.12 5.01 -12.78
CA GLN A 38 -14.06 5.52 -11.77
C GLN A 38 -15.39 4.75 -11.72
N VAL A 39 -15.67 3.87 -12.69
CA VAL A 39 -16.95 3.13 -12.79
C VAL A 39 -16.77 1.62 -12.56
N ASN A 40 -15.78 1.22 -11.78
CA ASN A 40 -15.67 -0.16 -11.34
C ASN A 40 -16.61 -0.40 -10.16
N LYS A 41 -17.50 -1.40 -10.31
CA LYS A 41 -18.61 -1.76 -9.42
C LYS A 41 -18.22 -1.70 -7.93
N VAL A 42 -18.62 -0.62 -7.28
CA VAL A 42 -18.45 -0.39 -5.85
C VAL A 42 -19.47 -1.24 -5.08
N ASN A 43 -19.00 -2.31 -4.42
CA ASN A 43 -19.85 -3.09 -3.51
C ASN A 43 -19.63 -2.61 -2.07
N LEU A 44 -20.71 -2.30 -1.36
CA LEU A 44 -20.69 -1.97 0.07
C LEU A 44 -20.49 -3.25 0.89
N ILE A 45 -19.49 -3.24 1.77
CA ILE A 45 -19.17 -4.33 2.69
C ILE A 45 -19.39 -3.79 4.11
N THR A 46 -20.62 -3.81 4.66
CA THR A 46 -20.85 -3.30 6.03
C THR A 46 -21.56 -4.29 6.94
N THR A 47 -20.95 -4.54 8.11
CA THR A 47 -21.61 -5.01 9.35
C THR A 47 -20.97 -4.44 10.63
N LEU A 48 -20.10 -3.41 10.54
CA LEU A 48 -19.54 -2.75 11.74
C LEU A 48 -20.59 -1.85 12.43
N PRO A 49 -20.49 -1.65 13.76
CA PRO A 49 -21.29 -0.63 14.45
C PRO A 49 -21.03 0.74 13.81
N LYS A 50 -22.09 1.44 13.38
CA LYS A 50 -22.02 2.70 12.64
C LYS A 50 -21.23 3.81 13.35
N ASP A 51 -21.12 3.71 14.67
CA ASP A 51 -20.56 4.76 15.51
C ASP A 51 -19.04 4.60 15.73
N VAL A 52 -18.44 3.51 15.23
CA VAL A 52 -17.02 3.22 15.42
C VAL A 52 -16.25 3.57 14.15
N GLY A 53 -15.27 4.46 14.28
CA GLY A 53 -14.40 4.86 13.17
C GLY A 53 -13.42 3.76 12.77
N ILE A 54 -13.12 3.65 11.47
CA ILE A 54 -12.20 2.65 10.94
C ILE A 54 -10.84 3.29 10.67
N LYS A 55 -9.82 2.76 11.33
CA LYS A 55 -8.44 3.24 11.25
C LYS A 55 -7.70 2.66 10.04
N LYS A 56 -7.80 1.34 9.83
CA LYS A 56 -7.05 0.64 8.76
C LYS A 56 -7.82 -0.58 8.26
N ILE A 57 -7.65 -0.87 6.98
CA ILE A 57 -8.08 -2.11 6.32
C ILE A 57 -6.88 -2.73 5.62
N ASP A 58 -6.76 -4.06 5.67
CA ASP A 58 -5.88 -4.82 4.80
C ASP A 58 -6.59 -6.11 4.37
N VAL A 59 -6.28 -6.61 3.18
CA VAL A 59 -7.01 -7.73 2.58
C VAL A 59 -6.03 -8.76 2.06
N GLY A 60 -6.22 -10.00 2.49
CA GLY A 60 -5.51 -11.17 2.00
C GLY A 60 -5.94 -11.57 0.58
N GLN A 61 -5.80 -12.84 0.24
CA GLN A 61 -6.31 -13.35 -1.04
C GLN A 61 -7.85 -13.40 -1.03
N GLY A 62 -8.48 -12.93 -2.11
CA GLY A 62 -9.95 -12.93 -2.23
C GLY A 62 -10.63 -11.92 -1.29
N GLU A 63 -11.49 -12.42 -0.41
CA GLU A 63 -12.29 -11.64 0.56
C GLU A 63 -11.83 -11.84 2.02
N ASP A 64 -10.54 -12.14 2.24
CA ASP A 64 -9.94 -12.22 3.57
C ASP A 64 -9.70 -10.81 4.16
N ILE A 65 -10.78 -10.19 4.62
CA ILE A 65 -10.80 -8.78 5.04
C ILE A 65 -10.52 -8.65 6.53
N TRP A 66 -9.54 -7.82 6.86
CA TRP A 66 -9.15 -7.49 8.22
C TRP A 66 -9.26 -5.99 8.46
N ILE A 67 -9.75 -5.62 9.63
CA ILE A 67 -10.14 -4.25 9.94
C ILE A 67 -9.59 -3.89 11.32
N LEU A 68 -8.98 -2.72 11.42
CA LEU A 68 -8.61 -2.10 12.70
C LEU A 68 -9.44 -0.84 12.86
N ASP A 69 -10.09 -0.70 14.01
CA ASP A 69 -10.86 0.48 14.35
C ASP A 69 -10.03 1.56 15.07
N ASP A 70 -10.63 2.73 15.28
CA ASP A 70 -10.01 3.85 16.00
C ASP A 70 -9.83 3.58 17.50
N ASN A 71 -10.54 2.59 18.07
CA ASN A 71 -10.46 2.16 19.47
C ASN A 71 -9.45 1.02 19.70
N GLU A 72 -8.62 0.73 18.70
CA GLU A 72 -7.62 -0.35 18.74
C GLU A 72 -8.21 -1.77 18.82
N VAL A 73 -9.46 -1.96 18.41
CA VAL A 73 -10.08 -3.28 18.27
C VAL A 73 -9.85 -3.81 16.86
N PHE A 74 -9.34 -5.04 16.79
CA PHE A 74 -8.96 -5.71 15.57
C PHE A 74 -9.98 -6.78 15.20
N TYR A 75 -10.48 -6.72 13.98
CA TYR A 75 -11.58 -7.53 13.49
C TYR A 75 -11.21 -8.33 12.23
N HIS A 76 -11.92 -9.44 12.04
CA HIS A 76 -11.87 -10.27 10.84
C HIS A 76 -13.26 -10.49 10.26
N TRP A 77 -13.39 -10.41 8.93
CA TRP A 77 -14.58 -10.87 8.22
C TRP A 77 -14.59 -12.40 8.14
N SER A 78 -15.48 -13.04 8.90
CA SER A 78 -15.66 -14.47 8.83
C SER A 78 -16.54 -14.84 7.63
N THR A 79 -15.94 -15.43 6.60
CA THR A 79 -16.68 -15.94 5.43
C THR A 79 -17.66 -17.06 5.78
N ILE A 80 -17.33 -17.87 6.81
CA ILE A 80 -18.18 -18.96 7.30
C ILE A 80 -19.43 -18.40 7.99
N ARG A 81 -19.24 -17.44 8.90
CA ARG A 81 -20.34 -16.87 9.70
C ARG A 81 -21.06 -15.72 9.00
N LYS A 82 -20.47 -15.16 7.94
CA LYS A 82 -20.92 -13.96 7.24
C LYS A 82 -21.08 -12.76 8.19
N GLU A 83 -20.17 -12.65 9.15
CA GLU A 83 -20.16 -11.60 10.17
C GLU A 83 -18.74 -11.14 10.45
N ILE A 84 -18.62 -9.96 11.05
CA ILE A 84 -17.35 -9.45 11.56
C ILE A 84 -17.16 -9.97 12.98
N VAL A 85 -15.98 -10.52 13.25
CA VAL A 85 -15.61 -11.10 14.55
C VAL A 85 -14.47 -10.30 15.15
N SER A 86 -14.57 -9.93 16.43
CA SER A 86 -13.43 -9.34 17.16
C SER A 86 -12.37 -10.40 17.43
N MET A 87 -11.13 -10.07 17.13
CA MET A 87 -9.98 -10.99 17.14
C MET A 87 -8.96 -10.62 18.22
N ALA A 88 -8.80 -9.33 18.51
CA ALA A 88 -7.91 -8.83 19.54
C ALA A 88 -8.26 -7.37 19.86
N ASP A 89 -7.86 -6.93 21.05
CA ASP A 89 -7.95 -5.53 21.47
C ASP A 89 -6.53 -4.95 21.63
N LYS A 90 -6.43 -3.62 21.70
CA LYS A 90 -5.17 -2.89 21.88
C LYS A 90 -4.18 -3.11 20.72
N ILE A 91 -4.67 -3.17 19.49
CA ILE A 91 -3.86 -3.25 18.28
C ILE A 91 -3.63 -1.86 17.68
N THR A 92 -2.40 -1.56 17.27
CA THR A 92 -2.02 -0.26 16.70
C THR A 92 -1.75 -0.30 15.22
N ASP A 93 -1.26 -1.43 14.70
CA ASP A 93 -1.09 -1.67 13.27
C ASP A 93 -1.13 -3.17 12.96
N PHE A 94 -1.39 -3.52 11.69
CA PHE A 94 -1.40 -4.91 11.23
C PHE A 94 -1.10 -5.03 9.73
N ALA A 95 -0.75 -6.22 9.27
CA ALA A 95 -0.61 -6.54 7.84
C ALA A 95 -1.10 -7.96 7.54
N VAL A 96 -1.59 -8.15 6.32
CA VAL A 96 -2.10 -9.44 5.84
C VAL A 96 -1.32 -9.90 4.60
N GLY A 97 -0.79 -11.12 4.66
CA GLY A 97 -0.04 -11.81 3.61
C GLY A 97 -0.94 -12.49 2.57
N VAL A 98 -0.37 -12.84 1.41
CA VAL A 98 -1.09 -13.55 0.33
C VAL A 98 -1.60 -14.91 0.76
N ASP A 99 -0.88 -15.56 1.67
CA ASP A 99 -1.16 -16.87 2.23
C ASP A 99 -2.09 -16.83 3.45
N GLY A 100 -2.66 -15.66 3.76
CA GLY A 100 -3.50 -15.46 4.93
C GLY A 100 -2.70 -15.30 6.23
N THR A 101 -1.37 -15.16 6.15
CA THR A 101 -0.56 -14.75 7.31
C THR A 101 -1.04 -13.40 7.81
N VAL A 102 -1.22 -13.27 9.13
CA VAL A 102 -1.61 -12.00 9.75
C VAL A 102 -0.62 -11.67 10.84
N ALA A 103 -0.05 -10.48 10.79
CA ALA A 103 0.83 -9.97 11.82
C ALA A 103 0.27 -8.65 12.38
N VAL A 104 0.40 -8.46 13.68
CA VAL A 104 -0.14 -7.31 14.42
C VAL A 104 0.90 -6.71 15.34
N ILE A 105 0.84 -5.39 15.51
CA ILE A 105 1.58 -4.65 16.53
C ILE A 105 0.57 -4.17 17.57
N ASN A 106 0.76 -4.53 18.83
CA ASN A 106 -0.13 -4.07 19.90
C ASN A 106 0.27 -2.67 20.43
N SER A 107 -0.53 -2.08 21.32
CA SER A 107 -0.26 -0.75 21.90
C SER A 107 0.93 -0.72 22.85
N TYR A 108 1.41 -1.89 23.29
CA TYR A 108 2.67 -2.05 24.00
C TYR A 108 3.88 -2.21 23.06
N ARG A 109 3.68 -2.04 21.74
CA ARG A 109 4.73 -2.14 20.71
C ARG A 109 5.37 -3.52 20.62
N ASN A 110 4.61 -4.56 20.95
CA ASN A 110 5.00 -5.95 20.74
C ASN A 110 4.44 -6.45 19.41
N LEU A 111 5.21 -7.29 18.73
CA LEU A 111 4.86 -7.94 17.48
C LEU A 111 4.32 -9.36 17.71
N TYR A 112 3.18 -9.64 17.09
CA TYR A 112 2.60 -10.97 17.08
C TYR A 112 2.27 -11.41 15.65
N ILE A 113 2.36 -12.71 15.41
CA ILE A 113 1.91 -13.37 14.19
C ILE A 113 0.86 -14.41 14.53
N ARG A 114 -0.18 -14.50 13.71
CA ARG A 114 -1.20 -15.53 13.83
C ARG A 114 -0.65 -16.83 13.28
N ASN A 115 -0.61 -17.87 14.12
CA ASN A 115 -0.17 -19.19 13.69
C ASN A 115 -1.32 -20.01 13.07
N ILE A 116 -0.97 -21.18 12.53
CA ILE A 116 -1.91 -22.11 11.88
C ILE A 116 -3.05 -22.58 12.80
N ASN A 117 -2.83 -22.57 14.12
CA ASN A 117 -3.82 -22.98 15.12
C ASN A 117 -4.71 -21.82 15.56
N VAL A 118 -4.62 -20.64 14.95
CA VAL A 118 -5.38 -19.43 15.31
C VAL A 118 -4.92 -18.80 16.64
N TRP A 119 -3.71 -19.10 17.11
CA TRP A 119 -3.09 -18.46 18.28
C TRP A 119 -2.12 -17.36 17.86
N TRP A 120 -1.96 -16.37 18.73
CA TRP A 120 -0.99 -15.30 18.55
C TRP A 120 0.37 -15.71 19.13
N GLY A 121 1.35 -15.93 18.25
CA GLY A 121 2.74 -16.15 18.62
C GLY A 121 3.49 -14.82 18.68
N ARG A 122 4.19 -14.57 19.79
CA ARG A 122 5.02 -13.36 19.95
C ARG A 122 6.31 -13.52 19.14
N LEU A 123 6.68 -12.51 18.36
CA LEU A 123 7.86 -12.52 17.48
C LEU A 123 8.98 -11.57 17.92
N ASP A 124 8.86 -10.97 19.11
CA ASP A 124 9.78 -9.93 19.57
C ASP A 124 11.23 -10.41 19.67
N GLU A 125 12.11 -9.68 18.99
CA GLU A 125 13.56 -9.75 19.18
C GLU A 125 13.95 -8.76 20.28
N ARG A 126 14.74 -9.21 21.25
CA ARG A 126 15.11 -8.41 22.44
C ARG A 126 15.76 -7.07 22.07
N ARG A 127 16.46 -7.02 20.93
CA ARG A 127 17.12 -5.81 20.43
C ARG A 127 16.15 -4.71 19.97
N TYR A 128 14.93 -5.07 19.56
CA TYR A 128 13.98 -4.15 18.91
C TYR A 128 12.63 -4.05 19.64
N ASN A 129 12.46 -4.83 20.70
CA ASN A 129 11.25 -4.88 21.50
C ASN A 129 10.89 -3.50 22.06
N GLY A 130 9.62 -3.11 21.91
CA GLY A 130 9.10 -1.84 22.40
C GLY A 130 9.13 -0.70 21.39
N PHE A 131 9.64 -0.91 20.18
CA PHE A 131 9.85 0.16 19.19
C PHE A 131 9.08 -0.01 17.88
N TYR A 132 8.30 -1.08 17.69
CA TYR A 132 7.61 -1.35 16.43
C TYR A 132 6.45 -0.38 16.16
N TYR A 133 6.42 0.23 14.96
CA TYR A 133 5.46 1.27 14.60
C TYR A 133 4.51 0.86 13.49
N SER A 134 5.04 0.44 12.33
CA SER A 134 4.22 -0.09 11.23
C SER A 134 4.75 -1.42 10.73
N ILE A 135 3.87 -2.25 10.17
CA ILE A 135 4.23 -3.57 9.64
C ILE A 135 3.79 -3.75 8.19
N SER A 136 4.62 -4.45 7.42
CA SER A 136 4.33 -4.94 6.08
C SER A 136 4.82 -6.38 5.91
N ILE A 137 3.95 -7.25 5.39
CA ILE A 137 4.31 -8.61 4.99
C ILE A 137 4.64 -8.58 3.50
N CYS A 138 5.82 -9.06 3.14
CA CYS A 138 6.24 -9.15 1.73
C CYS A 138 5.83 -10.48 1.11
N ASP A 139 6.11 -11.57 1.80
CA ASP A 139 5.84 -12.94 1.40
C ASP A 139 5.68 -13.82 2.66
N SER A 140 5.57 -15.13 2.48
CA SER A 140 5.37 -16.09 3.57
C SER A 140 6.54 -16.21 4.56
N LYS A 141 7.67 -15.56 4.29
CA LYS A 141 8.88 -15.59 5.12
C LYS A 141 9.39 -14.22 5.52
N THR A 142 9.00 -13.16 4.83
CA THR A 142 9.65 -11.86 4.94
C THR A 142 8.68 -10.81 5.45
N ILE A 143 9.04 -10.17 6.56
CA ILE A 143 8.29 -9.08 7.19
C ILE A 143 9.20 -7.86 7.30
N PHE A 144 8.65 -6.69 7.01
CA PHE A 144 9.28 -5.41 7.23
C PHE A 144 8.55 -4.63 8.31
N ILE A 145 9.31 -3.95 9.15
CA ILE A 145 8.80 -3.19 10.28
C ILE A 145 9.48 -1.85 10.31
N THR A 146 8.71 -0.77 10.40
CA THR A 146 9.27 0.54 10.75
C THR A 146 9.24 0.72 12.26
N THR A 147 10.23 1.41 12.82
CA THR A 147 10.31 1.70 14.26
C THR A 147 9.81 3.10 14.58
N ILE A 148 9.59 3.39 15.87
CA ILE A 148 9.32 4.75 16.34
C ILE A 148 10.49 5.72 16.13
N PHE A 149 11.69 5.19 15.91
CA PHE A 149 12.89 5.96 15.57
C PHE A 149 13.05 6.15 14.06
N LEU A 150 12.04 5.73 13.28
CA LEU A 150 12.01 5.81 11.82
C LEU A 150 13.05 4.91 11.17
N ASP A 151 13.47 3.82 11.82
CA ASP A 151 14.32 2.78 11.20
C ASP A 151 13.48 1.78 10.42
N LEU A 152 14.11 1.06 9.51
CA LEU A 152 13.52 -0.10 8.83
C LEU A 152 14.24 -1.38 9.25
N ILE A 153 13.47 -2.33 9.76
CA ILE A 153 13.94 -3.65 10.17
C ILE A 153 13.29 -4.70 9.26
N LYS A 154 14.07 -5.69 8.86
CA LYS A 154 13.62 -6.86 8.11
C LYS A 154 13.73 -8.11 8.97
N GLY A 155 12.62 -8.84 9.07
CA GLY A 155 12.55 -10.18 9.62
C GLY A 155 12.47 -11.20 8.50
N THR A 156 13.36 -12.19 8.51
CA THR A 156 13.32 -13.34 7.60
C THR A 156 13.12 -14.62 8.39
N TYR A 157 12.04 -15.35 8.10
CA TYR A 157 11.71 -16.61 8.74
C TYR A 157 12.66 -17.72 8.30
N ASP A 158 13.28 -18.38 9.28
CA ASP A 158 14.11 -19.56 9.10
C ASP A 158 13.32 -20.81 9.52
N SER A 159 12.96 -21.62 8.54
CA SER A 159 12.20 -22.86 8.76
C SER A 159 12.97 -23.95 9.50
N TYR A 160 14.31 -23.88 9.56
CA TYR A 160 15.11 -24.86 10.28
C TYR A 160 15.08 -24.60 11.79
N THR A 161 15.07 -23.33 12.19
CA THR A 161 15.05 -22.92 13.60
C THR A 161 13.67 -22.54 14.11
N ASP A 162 12.66 -22.47 13.22
CA ASP A 162 11.30 -22.02 13.53
C ASP A 162 11.28 -20.62 14.17
N THR A 163 12.15 -19.74 13.66
CA THR A 163 12.33 -18.38 14.20
C THR A 163 12.58 -17.36 13.11
N TYR A 164 12.29 -16.09 13.42
CA TYR A 164 12.67 -14.96 12.57
C TYR A 164 14.09 -14.49 12.89
N LYS A 165 14.89 -14.28 11.85
CA LYS A 165 16.17 -13.56 11.90
C LYS A 165 15.94 -12.11 11.55
N TRP A 166 16.43 -11.21 12.40
CA TRP A 166 16.16 -9.78 12.30
C TRP A 166 17.41 -8.97 12.00
N GLU A 167 17.33 -8.14 10.97
CA GLU A 167 18.40 -7.25 10.50
C GLU A 167 17.89 -5.83 10.25
N TYR A 168 18.73 -4.83 10.50
CA TYR A 168 18.45 -3.48 10.01
C TYR A 168 18.64 -3.44 8.50
N VAL A 169 17.68 -2.84 7.81
CA VAL A 169 17.77 -2.62 6.36
C VAL A 169 18.61 -1.38 6.05
N THR A 170 18.64 -0.41 6.96
CA THR A 170 19.49 0.76 6.89
C THR A 170 20.15 0.99 8.24
N PHE A 171 21.47 1.19 8.22
CA PHE A 171 22.21 1.77 9.34
C PHE A 171 22.51 3.24 9.03
N ASP A 172 22.63 4.07 10.08
CA ASP A 172 23.21 5.43 10.05
C ASP A 172 22.35 6.64 9.64
N ASN A 173 21.17 6.84 10.25
CA ASN A 173 20.45 8.14 10.33
C ASN A 173 20.08 8.87 9.00
N PHE A 174 20.47 8.38 7.83
CA PHE A 174 20.24 9.07 6.55
C PHE A 174 18.84 8.86 6.00
N HIS A 175 18.12 7.85 6.49
CA HIS A 175 16.81 7.51 5.99
C HIS A 175 15.84 7.32 7.15
N SER A 176 14.68 7.96 7.04
CA SER A 176 13.60 7.89 8.01
C SER A 176 12.37 7.29 7.36
N PHE A 177 11.85 6.22 7.95
CA PHE A 177 10.75 5.40 7.43
C PHE A 177 9.53 5.52 8.33
N VAL A 178 8.49 6.21 7.87
CA VAL A 178 7.22 6.29 8.61
C VAL A 178 6.41 5.01 8.36
N GLN A 179 6.25 4.66 7.09
CA GLN A 179 5.55 3.47 6.65
C GLN A 179 6.33 2.79 5.52
N THR A 180 6.22 1.47 5.47
CA THR A 180 6.72 0.67 4.35
C THR A 180 5.63 -0.24 3.80
N SER A 181 5.70 -0.55 2.50
CA SER A 181 4.96 -1.63 1.86
C SER A 181 5.90 -2.41 0.95
N CYS A 182 6.10 -3.68 1.24
CA CYS A 182 6.73 -4.59 0.30
C CYS A 182 5.68 -5.10 -0.69
N ALA A 183 5.99 -5.02 -1.98
CA ALA A 183 5.14 -5.53 -3.04
C ALA A 183 5.31 -7.04 -3.17
N SER A 184 4.23 -7.79 -3.05
CA SER A 184 4.28 -9.26 -3.09
C SER A 184 4.60 -9.86 -4.45
N ARG A 185 4.34 -9.14 -5.55
CA ARG A 185 4.54 -9.68 -6.91
C ARG A 185 5.99 -9.61 -7.39
N ASP A 186 6.76 -8.64 -6.93
CA ASP A 186 8.12 -8.38 -7.39
C ASP A 186 9.11 -7.99 -6.30
N GLN A 187 8.68 -8.02 -5.03
CA GLN A 187 9.48 -7.69 -3.84
C GLN A 187 10.00 -6.24 -3.84
N SER A 188 9.46 -5.36 -4.68
CA SER A 188 9.80 -3.94 -4.63
C SER A 188 9.35 -3.32 -3.31
N LEU A 189 10.22 -2.53 -2.70
CA LEU A 189 9.98 -1.94 -1.39
C LEU A 189 9.63 -0.46 -1.54
N TRP A 190 8.44 -0.09 -1.07
CA TRP A 190 7.87 1.25 -1.17
C TRP A 190 7.73 1.88 0.19
N ILE A 191 8.01 3.18 0.26
CA ILE A 191 8.27 3.84 1.54
C ILE A 191 7.59 5.20 1.55
N ILE A 192 6.98 5.54 2.68
CA ILE A 192 6.67 6.92 3.04
C ILE A 192 7.74 7.43 4.01
N GLY A 193 8.40 8.52 3.62
CA GLY A 193 9.34 9.25 4.47
C GLY A 193 8.66 10.17 5.49
N PRO A 194 9.42 10.87 6.35
CA PRO A 194 8.90 11.71 7.43
C PRO A 194 8.03 12.88 6.94
N TYR A 195 8.22 13.33 5.70
CA TYR A 195 7.45 14.41 5.08
C TYR A 195 6.28 13.90 4.22
N GLY A 196 5.96 12.61 4.29
CA GLY A 196 4.87 12.00 3.52
C GLY A 196 5.21 11.65 2.08
N TYR A 197 6.39 12.02 1.56
CA TYR A 197 6.75 11.68 0.18
C TYR A 197 7.01 10.18 0.01
N ILE A 198 6.56 9.65 -1.13
CA ILE A 198 6.74 8.25 -1.49
C ILE A 198 8.05 8.10 -2.27
N SER A 199 8.85 7.12 -1.87
CA SER A 199 10.01 6.65 -2.61
C SER A 199 9.98 5.13 -2.78
N ARG A 200 10.63 4.65 -3.84
CA ARG A 200 10.99 3.24 -3.96
C ARG A 200 12.41 3.04 -3.45
N TYR A 201 12.55 2.14 -2.48
CA TYR A 201 13.85 1.74 -1.96
C TYR A 201 14.54 0.77 -2.91
N VAL A 202 15.81 1.03 -3.20
CA VAL A 202 16.64 0.16 -4.04
C VAL A 202 17.73 -0.48 -3.20
N ASN A 203 18.43 0.34 -2.41
CA ASN A 203 19.43 -0.10 -1.43
C ASN A 203 19.73 1.04 -0.45
N GLU A 204 20.66 0.80 0.47
CA GLU A 204 21.03 1.73 1.55
C GLU A 204 21.57 3.09 1.06
N HIS A 205 21.98 3.19 -0.21
CA HIS A 205 22.51 4.41 -0.82
C HIS A 205 21.57 5.01 -1.87
N ARG A 206 20.45 4.35 -2.17
CA ARG A 206 19.60 4.73 -3.29
C ARG A 206 18.12 4.52 -3.00
N GLN A 207 17.41 5.64 -2.99
CA GLN A 207 15.96 5.71 -3.09
C GLN A 207 15.57 6.49 -4.34
N ILE A 208 14.49 6.07 -4.99
CA ILE A 208 13.96 6.75 -6.17
C ILE A 208 12.69 7.48 -5.73
N PRO A 209 12.66 8.83 -5.73
CA PRO A 209 11.44 9.58 -5.46
C PRO A 209 10.34 9.21 -6.45
N ARG A 210 9.12 9.04 -5.96
CA ARG A 210 7.95 8.64 -6.76
C ARG A 210 6.74 9.53 -6.54
N SER A 211 6.78 10.52 -5.65
CA SER A 211 5.69 11.49 -5.51
C SER A 211 6.18 12.92 -5.29
N ASP A 212 5.40 13.86 -5.82
CA ASP A 212 5.55 15.31 -5.57
C ASP A 212 4.49 15.82 -4.57
N ILE A 213 3.64 14.92 -4.07
CA ILE A 213 2.65 15.19 -3.02
C ILE A 213 2.86 14.25 -1.83
N SER A 214 2.44 14.70 -0.65
CA SER A 214 2.57 13.96 0.60
C SER A 214 1.41 12.98 0.80
N PHE A 215 1.76 11.74 1.14
CA PHE A 215 0.88 10.64 1.46
C PHE A 215 0.92 10.29 2.93
N ARG A 216 -0.24 9.88 3.47
CA ARG A 216 -0.35 9.35 4.83
C ARG A 216 -0.37 7.83 4.89
N GLN A 217 -0.70 7.20 3.76
CA GLN A 217 -0.81 5.75 3.64
C GLN A 217 -0.37 5.32 2.25
N LEU A 218 0.32 4.19 2.15
CA LEU A 218 0.59 3.49 0.90
C LEU A 218 0.34 1.97 1.03
N LYS A 219 0.04 1.32 -0.10
CA LYS A 219 0.10 -0.15 -0.26
C LYS A 219 0.58 -0.47 -1.67
N ALA A 220 1.63 -1.27 -1.77
CA ALA A 220 2.22 -1.69 -3.04
C ALA A 220 1.87 -3.14 -3.35
N LEU A 221 1.50 -3.41 -4.60
CA LEU A 221 1.32 -4.76 -5.13
C LEU A 221 2.45 -5.16 -6.09
N SER A 222 3.00 -4.19 -6.81
CA SER A 222 4.20 -4.31 -7.66
C SER A 222 4.87 -2.94 -7.82
N GLU A 223 6.01 -2.88 -8.48
CA GLU A 223 6.71 -1.65 -8.86
C GLU A 223 5.85 -0.76 -9.75
N GLU A 224 4.96 -1.35 -10.55
CA GLU A 224 4.06 -0.62 -11.46
C GLU A 224 2.62 -0.57 -10.95
N TYR A 225 2.37 -0.95 -9.69
CA TYR A 225 1.05 -0.87 -9.11
C TYR A 225 1.08 -0.63 -7.60
N VAL A 226 0.87 0.63 -7.24
CA VAL A 226 0.82 1.12 -5.87
C VAL A 226 -0.43 1.96 -5.71
N ILE A 227 -1.06 1.91 -4.55
CA ILE A 227 -2.08 2.88 -4.19
C ILE A 227 -1.61 3.70 -2.99
N GLY A 228 -2.10 4.92 -2.89
CA GLY A 228 -1.82 5.79 -1.77
C GLY A 228 -2.99 6.68 -1.45
N VAL A 229 -3.13 7.03 -0.18
CA VAL A 229 -4.08 8.05 0.26
C VAL A 229 -3.30 9.26 0.74
N ASP A 230 -3.57 10.42 0.11
CA ASP A 230 -2.87 11.66 0.44
C ASP A 230 -3.43 12.37 1.68
N TYR A 231 -2.77 13.41 2.19
CA TYR A 231 -3.29 14.15 3.35
C TYR A 231 -4.61 14.91 3.10
N ASN A 232 -5.07 15.01 1.84
CA ASN A 232 -6.33 15.63 1.47
C ASN A 232 -7.48 14.61 1.30
N ASN A 233 -7.32 13.39 1.81
CA ASN A 233 -8.30 12.30 1.68
C ASN A 233 -8.59 11.88 0.24
N ARG A 234 -7.59 11.96 -0.64
CA ARG A 234 -7.71 11.51 -2.03
C ARG A 234 -6.97 10.20 -2.22
N LEU A 235 -7.64 9.23 -2.84
CA LEU A 235 -7.08 7.96 -3.25
C LEU A 235 -6.44 8.10 -4.62
N TRP A 236 -5.17 7.74 -4.70
CA TRP A 236 -4.37 7.74 -5.92
C TRP A 236 -3.91 6.34 -6.24
N GLU A 237 -3.75 6.08 -7.54
CA GLU A 237 -3.13 4.87 -8.07
C GLU A 237 -1.89 5.25 -8.87
N TYR A 238 -0.77 4.62 -8.57
CA TYR A 238 0.44 4.67 -9.36
C TYR A 238 0.46 3.52 -10.34
N SER A 239 0.54 3.82 -11.63
CA SER A 239 0.79 2.85 -12.69
C SER A 239 1.52 3.49 -13.87
N ASN A 240 2.35 2.70 -14.55
CA ASN A 240 3.14 3.13 -15.71
C ASN A 240 3.95 4.40 -15.44
N GLY A 241 4.57 4.50 -14.26
CA GLY A 241 5.39 5.67 -13.91
C GLY A 241 4.62 6.90 -13.38
N THR A 242 3.29 6.87 -13.29
CA THR A 242 2.48 8.08 -12.99
C THR A 242 1.38 7.83 -11.97
N TRP A 243 1.05 8.85 -11.18
CA TRP A 243 -0.11 8.83 -10.27
C TRP A 243 -1.37 9.36 -10.96
N SER A 244 -2.48 8.65 -10.81
CA SER A 244 -3.81 9.03 -11.26
C SER A 244 -4.78 9.11 -10.08
N LEU A 245 -5.58 10.18 -10.01
CA LEU A 245 -6.62 10.33 -8.98
C LEU A 245 -7.76 9.35 -9.25
N ILE A 246 -8.10 8.53 -8.26
CA ILE A 246 -9.21 7.57 -8.35
C ILE A 246 -10.45 8.15 -7.68
N ARG A 247 -10.33 8.66 -6.45
CA ARG A 247 -11.50 9.08 -5.65
C ARG A 247 -11.14 10.12 -4.58
N ASN A 248 -12.08 10.99 -4.26
CA ASN A 248 -12.02 11.88 -3.10
C ASN A 248 -12.70 11.24 -1.87
N ASP A 249 -12.59 11.87 -0.71
CA ASP A 249 -13.27 11.47 0.53
C ASP A 249 -12.95 10.03 0.99
N VAL A 250 -11.69 9.62 0.81
CA VAL A 250 -11.17 8.32 1.24
C VAL A 250 -10.36 8.49 2.52
N LYS A 251 -10.72 7.73 3.57
CA LYS A 251 -10.02 7.67 4.87
C LYS A 251 -8.86 6.67 4.87
N GLY A 252 -8.99 5.56 4.17
CA GLY A 252 -7.93 4.57 4.05
C GLY A 252 -8.20 3.63 2.89
N ALA A 253 -7.17 2.98 2.40
CA ALA A 253 -7.30 2.00 1.33
C ALA A 253 -6.22 0.92 1.38
N THR A 254 -6.55 -0.24 0.84
CA THR A 254 -5.59 -1.31 0.53
C THR A 254 -5.85 -1.87 -0.87
N VAL A 255 -4.90 -2.63 -1.39
CA VAL A 255 -5.04 -3.40 -2.61
C VAL A 255 -4.80 -4.87 -2.27
N ASN A 256 -5.71 -5.75 -2.69
CA ASN A 256 -5.56 -7.19 -2.49
C ASN A 256 -4.61 -7.80 -3.53
N TYR A 257 -4.34 -9.10 -3.40
CA TYR A 257 -3.41 -9.81 -4.29
C TYR A 257 -3.93 -10.01 -5.73
N ASN A 258 -5.23 -9.86 -5.96
CA ASN A 258 -5.83 -9.84 -7.31
C ASN A 258 -5.68 -8.47 -7.98
N GLY A 259 -5.47 -7.42 -7.19
CA GLY A 259 -5.35 -6.04 -7.66
C GLY A 259 -6.63 -5.22 -7.51
N ASP A 260 -7.64 -5.75 -6.80
CA ASP A 260 -8.83 -5.00 -6.41
C ASP A 260 -8.50 -4.03 -5.28
N ILE A 261 -9.08 -2.84 -5.32
CA ILE A 261 -8.86 -1.80 -4.30
C ILE A 261 -10.01 -1.85 -3.30
N PHE A 262 -9.68 -1.93 -2.03
CA PHE A 262 -10.63 -1.80 -0.93
C PHE A 262 -10.39 -0.47 -0.25
N LEU A 263 -11.45 0.32 -0.02
CA LEU A 263 -11.33 1.64 0.57
C LEU A 263 -12.37 1.87 1.66
N ILE A 264 -12.03 2.74 2.59
CA ILE A 264 -12.89 3.27 3.65
C ILE A 264 -13.20 4.71 3.27
N ASP A 265 -14.47 5.08 3.18
CA ASP A 265 -14.88 6.45 2.90
C ASP A 265 -14.95 7.33 4.16
N SER A 266 -15.35 8.58 4.00
CA SER A 266 -15.55 9.53 5.11
C SER A 266 -16.59 9.07 6.14
N GLU A 267 -17.54 8.22 5.75
CA GLU A 267 -18.65 7.72 6.56
C GLU A 267 -18.37 6.34 7.19
N ASN A 268 -17.13 5.85 7.10
CA ASN A 268 -16.70 4.52 7.58
C ASN A 268 -17.34 3.35 6.82
N SER A 269 -17.82 3.57 5.60
CA SER A 269 -18.26 2.52 4.70
C SER A 269 -17.08 1.90 3.97
N ILE A 270 -17.03 0.56 3.92
CA ILE A 270 -16.02 -0.16 3.15
C ILE A 270 -16.57 -0.48 1.76
N TYR A 271 -15.77 -0.15 0.76
CA TYR A 271 -16.07 -0.34 -0.65
C TYR A 271 -14.98 -1.15 -1.35
N ASN A 272 -15.37 -1.96 -2.33
CA ASN A 272 -14.44 -2.65 -3.24
C ASN A 272 -14.57 -2.08 -4.66
N ILE A 273 -13.45 -1.70 -5.27
CA ILE A 273 -13.30 -1.36 -6.69
C ILE A 273 -12.62 -2.56 -7.37
N LYS A 274 -13.40 -3.34 -8.12
CA LYS A 274 -12.88 -4.49 -8.85
C LYS A 274 -12.05 -4.07 -10.06
N ARG A 275 -10.94 -4.74 -10.30
CA ARG A 275 -10.19 -4.56 -11.54
C ARG A 275 -10.73 -5.53 -12.59
N ASN A 276 -11.29 -4.98 -13.68
CA ASN A 276 -11.69 -5.77 -14.86
C ASN A 276 -10.49 -6.26 -15.65
#